data_AF-A0A401ZY93-F1
#
_entry.id   AF-A0A401ZY93-F1
#
_cell.length_a   1.000
_cell.length_b   1.000
_cell.length_c   1.000
_cell.angle_alpha   90.00
_cell.angle_beta   90.00
_cell.angle_gamma   90.00
#
_symmetry.space_group_name_H-M   'P 1'
#
loop_
_entity.id
_entity.type
_entity.pdbx_description
1 polymer ?
#
loop_
_entity_poly.entity_id
_entity_poly.type
_entity_poly.pdbx_seq_one_letter_code
_entity_poly.pdbx_strand_id
1 'polypeptide(L)'
;MDENDQWRKILQSYRAQGVQAVSLAEPEAEKLVRALVVGEPLPPAVASFIRLWLKGSGEPWQILIQSASVVHAGVKKELGSGSLLEPLRALIQRVVDVAILCWPPTPWYPSQRWGYLFQVKALQAEKAPKQIVLHTPASLQDIAQAEAALRLTLPPSYRRFLLVTNGFATGVHRIPWICGAGPGLANWKSVLFNKWSDCEGYHEIASLWRAFQGIYDYERIRDWENGENTFLSDETVLVPFAQTYDEWCFDRSRRKVSGEYPVIFWNHETRQASDYYKDFSSWFAGEVELFLFGT
;
A
#
# COMPACT_ATOMS: atom_id res chain seq x y z
N MET A 1 29.59 8.00 -2.43
CA MET A 1 28.60 8.65 -3.32
C MET A 1 27.79 9.58 -2.44
N ASP A 2 27.65 10.85 -2.81
CA ASP A 2 26.88 11.84 -2.04
C ASP A 2 25.42 11.35 -1.88
N GLU A 3 24.85 11.43 -0.67
CA GLU A 3 23.46 11.04 -0.41
C GLU A 3 22.49 11.79 -1.33
N ASN A 4 22.79 13.06 -1.63
CA ASN A 4 22.01 13.88 -2.55
C ASN A 4 22.07 13.37 -4.01
N ASP A 5 23.15 12.71 -4.41
CA ASP A 5 23.26 12.08 -5.73
C ASP A 5 22.40 10.81 -5.81
N GLN A 6 22.36 10.02 -4.73
CA GLN A 6 21.50 8.84 -4.67
C GLN A 6 20.01 9.21 -4.74
N TRP A 7 19.57 10.21 -3.99
CA TRP A 7 18.18 10.68 -4.01
C TRP A 7 17.75 11.16 -5.40
N ARG A 8 18.60 11.96 -6.05
CA ARG A 8 18.35 12.43 -7.42
C ARG A 8 18.21 11.28 -8.42
N LYS A 9 19.05 10.25 -8.33
CA LYS A 9 18.96 9.04 -9.16
C LYS A 9 17.65 8.28 -8.95
N ILE A 10 17.18 8.18 -7.71
CA ILE A 10 15.89 7.57 -7.37
C ILE A 10 14.75 8.34 -8.06
N LEU A 11 14.72 9.67 -7.92
CA LEU A 11 13.70 10.51 -8.55
C LEU A 11 13.73 10.43 -10.08
N GLN A 12 14.94 10.40 -10.67
CA GLN A 12 15.10 10.19 -12.12
C GLN A 12 14.54 8.83 -12.57
N SER A 13 14.70 7.77 -11.77
CA SER A 13 14.15 6.45 -12.11
C SER A 13 12.62 6.44 -12.08
N TYR A 14 11.98 7.16 -11.16
CA TYR A 14 10.52 7.38 -11.19
C TYR A 14 10.09 8.16 -12.44
N ARG A 15 10.82 9.22 -12.79
CA ARG A 15 10.55 10.02 -14.00
C ARG A 15 10.71 9.21 -15.29
N ALA A 16 11.69 8.31 -15.36
CA ALA A 16 11.87 7.40 -16.48
C ALA A 16 10.71 6.41 -16.67
N GLN A 17 9.95 6.14 -15.60
CA GLN A 17 8.72 5.33 -15.64
C GLN A 17 7.46 6.16 -15.96
N GLY A 18 7.62 7.44 -16.33
CA GLY A 18 6.52 8.36 -16.60
C GLY A 18 5.84 8.93 -15.35
N VAL A 19 6.44 8.75 -14.16
CA VAL A 19 5.93 9.30 -12.90
C VAL A 19 6.51 10.69 -12.70
N GLN A 20 5.67 11.69 -12.50
CA GLN A 20 6.15 13.02 -12.11
C GLN A 20 6.55 12.96 -10.63
N ALA A 21 7.77 13.41 -10.33
CA ALA A 21 8.33 13.39 -8.99
C ALA A 21 8.97 14.75 -8.66
N VAL A 22 8.54 15.36 -7.55
CA VAL A 22 9.03 16.67 -7.09
C VAL A 22 9.55 16.55 -5.67
N SER A 23 10.84 16.85 -5.45
CA SER A 23 11.43 16.83 -4.12
C SER A 23 10.94 18.03 -3.30
N LEU A 24 10.56 17.80 -2.04
CA LEU A 24 10.15 18.87 -1.14
C LEU A 24 11.32 19.68 -0.56
N ALA A 25 12.56 19.27 -0.86
CA ALA A 25 13.76 20.06 -0.58
C ALA A 25 14.02 21.17 -1.63
N GLU A 26 13.27 21.17 -2.74
CA GLU A 26 13.44 22.18 -3.80
C GLU A 26 12.85 23.55 -3.36
N PRO A 27 13.53 24.68 -3.60
CA PRO A 27 13.05 26.01 -3.19
C PRO A 27 11.68 26.42 -3.75
N GLU A 28 11.27 25.82 -4.87
CA GLU A 28 9.97 26.06 -5.51
C GLU A 28 9.03 24.83 -5.44
N ALA A 29 9.26 23.89 -4.52
CA ALA A 29 8.52 22.62 -4.46
C ALA A 29 7.00 22.79 -4.51
N GLU A 30 6.42 23.75 -3.78
CA GLU A 30 4.97 23.99 -3.82
C GLU A 30 4.47 24.39 -5.21
N LYS A 31 5.17 25.32 -5.87
CA LYS A 31 4.84 25.79 -7.22
C LYS A 31 4.98 24.65 -8.24
N LEU A 32 6.05 23.85 -8.12
CA LEU A 32 6.29 22.70 -8.97
C LEU A 32 5.20 21.63 -8.81
N VAL A 33 4.79 21.30 -7.58
CA VAL A 33 3.70 20.35 -7.35
C VAL A 33 2.36 20.88 -7.89
N ARG A 34 2.06 22.17 -7.69
CA ARG A 34 0.85 22.79 -8.27
C ARG A 34 0.85 22.75 -9.79
N ALA A 35 2.02 22.81 -10.43
CA ALA A 35 2.14 22.70 -11.88
C ALA A 35 1.94 21.26 -12.41
N LEU A 36 2.01 20.23 -11.56
CA LEU A 36 1.72 18.83 -11.95
C LEU A 36 0.21 18.58 -12.13
N VAL A 37 -0.61 19.47 -11.59
CA VAL A 37 -2.06 19.35 -11.61
C VAL A 37 -2.58 19.55 -13.03
N VAL A 38 -3.24 18.53 -13.58
CA VAL A 38 -3.88 18.59 -14.90
C VAL A 38 -5.36 18.26 -14.75
N GLY A 39 -6.22 19.27 -14.89
CA GLY A 39 -7.69 19.11 -14.96
C GLY A 39 -8.42 18.89 -13.63
N GLU A 40 -7.77 18.36 -12.59
CA GLU A 40 -8.39 18.07 -11.28
C GLU A 40 -7.67 18.77 -10.13
N PRO A 41 -8.32 19.24 -9.06
CA PRO A 41 -7.62 19.86 -7.93
C PRO A 41 -6.67 18.87 -7.23
N LEU A 42 -5.59 19.39 -6.65
CA LEU A 42 -4.67 18.61 -5.81
C LEU A 42 -5.44 17.94 -4.66
N PRO A 43 -5.22 16.65 -4.34
CA PRO A 43 -5.93 15.99 -3.25
C PRO A 43 -5.73 16.74 -1.92
N PRO A 44 -6.78 16.91 -1.10
CA PRO A 44 -6.70 17.66 0.14
C PRO A 44 -5.57 17.21 1.08
N ALA A 45 -5.34 15.90 1.19
CA ALA A 45 -4.24 15.35 2.00
C ALA A 45 -2.87 15.80 1.48
N VAL A 46 -2.64 15.77 0.16
CA VAL A 46 -1.37 16.19 -0.46
C VAL A 46 -1.14 17.68 -0.27
N ALA A 47 -2.17 18.49 -0.51
CA ALA A 47 -2.12 19.94 -0.29
C ALA A 47 -1.77 20.28 1.17
N SER A 48 -2.42 19.59 2.12
CA SER A 48 -2.13 19.76 3.55
C SER A 48 -0.71 19.30 3.90
N PHE A 49 -0.27 18.17 3.36
CA PHE A 49 1.05 17.61 3.60
C PHE A 49 2.16 18.56 3.18
N ILE A 50 2.10 19.06 1.94
CA ILE A 50 3.10 19.99 1.40
C ILE A 50 3.20 21.24 2.27
N ARG A 51 2.05 21.85 2.59
CA ARG A 51 1.99 23.05 3.43
C ARG A 51 2.60 22.81 4.81
N LEU A 52 2.27 21.69 5.45
CA LEU A 52 2.78 21.36 6.79
C LEU A 52 4.28 21.02 6.75
N TRP A 53 4.73 20.30 5.72
CA TRP A 53 6.13 19.94 5.53
C TRP A 53 7.01 21.17 5.30
N LEU A 54 6.64 22.05 4.38
CA LEU A 54 7.41 23.25 4.03
C LEU A 54 7.44 24.28 5.17
N LYS A 55 6.49 24.24 6.11
CA LYS A 55 6.53 25.05 7.33
C LYS A 55 7.67 24.64 8.27
N GLY A 56 8.21 23.42 8.14
CA GLY A 56 9.38 22.94 8.88
C GLY A 56 9.17 22.77 10.39
N SER A 57 7.93 22.77 10.88
CA SER A 57 7.64 22.88 12.31
C SER A 57 7.04 21.62 12.95
N GLY A 58 7.19 20.45 12.33
CA GLY A 58 6.54 19.23 12.81
C GLY A 58 7.31 17.95 12.53
N GLU A 59 7.15 16.98 13.43
CA GLU A 59 7.59 15.60 13.23
C GLU A 59 6.93 15.00 11.98
N PRO A 60 7.66 14.27 11.10
CA PRO A 60 7.12 13.68 9.87
C PRO A 60 5.83 12.89 10.09
N TRP A 61 5.76 12.13 11.20
CA TRP A 61 4.57 11.35 11.56
C TRP A 61 3.37 12.26 11.84
N GLN A 62 3.56 13.36 12.58
CA GLN A 62 2.49 14.30 12.88
C GLN A 62 2.00 15.01 11.62
N ILE A 63 2.92 15.35 10.70
CA ILE A 63 2.56 15.92 9.40
C ILE A 63 1.70 14.95 8.61
N LEU A 64 2.08 13.66 8.54
CA LEU A 64 1.32 12.63 7.85
C LEU A 64 -0.09 12.47 8.46
N ILE A 65 -0.20 12.33 9.78
CA ILE A 65 -1.49 12.16 10.46
C ILE A 65 -2.39 13.38 10.34
N GLN A 66 -1.84 14.60 10.47
CA GLN A 66 -2.61 15.83 10.29
C GLN A 66 -3.12 15.96 8.86
N SER A 67 -2.30 15.59 7.88
CA SER A 67 -2.68 15.58 6.47
C SER A 67 -3.73 14.54 6.16
N ALA A 68 -3.67 13.35 6.78
CA ALA A 68 -4.73 12.36 6.66
C ALA A 68 -6.05 12.81 7.29
N SER A 69 -5.97 13.59 8.38
CA SER A 69 -7.14 14.09 9.10
C SER A 69 -8.00 15.06 8.29
N VAL A 70 -7.47 15.67 7.22
CA VAL A 70 -8.26 16.56 6.34
C VAL A 70 -9.19 15.77 5.41
N VAL A 71 -8.90 14.49 5.17
CA VAL A 71 -9.77 13.56 4.43
C VAL A 71 -10.74 12.89 5.40
N HIS A 72 -10.26 12.52 6.59
CA HIS A 72 -11.07 11.90 7.62
C HIS A 72 -10.77 12.47 9.01
N ALA A 73 -11.67 13.32 9.52
CA ALA A 73 -11.47 14.00 10.81
C ALA A 73 -11.30 13.03 12.00
N GLY A 74 -11.82 11.80 11.88
CA GLY A 74 -11.72 10.77 12.91
C GLY A 74 -10.33 10.11 13.02
N VAL A 75 -9.41 10.31 12.06
CA VAL A 75 -8.09 9.63 12.04
C VAL A 75 -7.37 9.77 13.39
N LYS A 76 -7.28 10.98 13.95
CA LYS A 76 -6.60 11.21 15.24
C LYS A 76 -7.22 10.43 16.39
N LYS A 77 -8.56 10.32 16.41
CA LYS A 77 -9.29 9.60 17.44
C LYS A 77 -9.13 8.09 17.28
N GLU A 78 -9.18 7.60 16.04
CA GLU A 78 -9.10 6.16 15.73
C GLU A 78 -7.70 5.59 15.96
N LEU A 79 -6.66 6.39 15.74
CA LEU A 79 -5.28 5.97 16.01
C LEU A 79 -4.96 5.96 17.52
N GLY A 80 -5.61 6.84 18.30
CA GLY A 80 -5.42 6.91 19.75
C GLY A 80 -3.93 6.99 20.16
N SER A 81 -3.62 6.56 21.38
CA SER A 81 -2.25 6.39 21.89
C SER A 81 -1.71 4.96 21.73
N GLY A 82 -2.32 4.15 20.86
CA GLY A 82 -2.12 2.68 20.80
C GLY A 82 -1.18 2.20 19.69
N SER A 83 -0.57 1.04 19.92
CA SER A 83 0.61 0.49 19.23
C SER A 83 0.44 0.03 17.77
N LEU A 84 -0.78 0.04 17.20
CA LEU A 84 -1.07 -0.72 15.98
C LEU A 84 -0.36 -0.22 14.71
N LEU A 85 -0.10 1.09 14.64
CA LEU A 85 0.68 1.71 13.56
C LEU A 85 2.08 2.13 14.01
N GLU A 86 2.55 1.66 15.16
CA GLU A 86 3.93 1.92 15.60
C GLU A 86 4.99 1.48 14.56
N PRO A 87 4.82 0.37 13.81
CA PRO A 87 5.75 0.04 12.73
C PRO A 87 5.81 1.13 11.65
N LEU A 88 4.66 1.66 11.20
CA LEU A 88 4.63 2.74 10.21
C LEU A 88 5.23 4.03 10.80
N ARG A 89 4.89 4.36 12.05
CA ARG A 89 5.44 5.51 12.76
C ARG A 89 6.96 5.42 12.85
N ALA A 90 7.50 4.26 13.20
CA ALA A 90 8.94 4.02 13.31
C ALA A 90 9.66 4.23 11.96
N LEU A 91 9.04 3.85 10.84
CA LEU A 91 9.57 4.18 9.50
C LEU A 91 9.55 5.69 9.25
N ILE A 92 8.40 6.32 9.50
CA ILE A 92 8.19 7.74 9.18
C ILE A 92 9.06 8.67 10.02
N GLN A 93 9.35 8.31 11.28
CA GLN A 93 10.28 9.06 12.13
C GLN A 93 11.73 9.07 11.63
N ARG A 94 12.06 8.22 10.66
CA ARG A 94 13.41 8.10 10.09
C ARG A 94 13.53 8.71 8.71
N VAL A 95 12.50 9.42 8.27
CA VAL A 95 12.47 10.11 6.98
C VAL A 95 13.52 11.21 6.97
N VAL A 96 14.37 11.20 5.94
CA VAL A 96 15.38 12.23 5.69
C VAL A 96 15.03 13.11 4.50
N ASP A 97 14.38 12.54 3.47
CA ASP A 97 13.91 13.25 2.29
C ASP A 97 12.51 12.81 1.88
N VAL A 98 11.79 13.73 1.25
CA VAL A 98 10.42 13.51 0.75
C VAL A 98 10.25 14.07 -0.64
N ALA A 99 9.56 13.32 -1.49
CA ALA A 99 9.05 13.81 -2.75
C ALA A 99 7.55 13.52 -2.90
N ILE A 100 6.86 14.38 -3.64
CA ILE A 100 5.49 14.13 -4.09
C ILE A 100 5.56 13.40 -5.42
N LEU A 101 4.81 12.30 -5.51
CA LEU A 101 4.65 11.53 -6.73
C LEU A 101 3.27 11.80 -7.32
N CYS A 102 3.23 12.00 -8.64
CA CYS A 102 2.01 12.08 -9.43
C CYS A 102 2.13 11.12 -10.63
N TRP A 103 1.26 10.11 -10.66
CA TRP A 103 1.15 9.20 -11.80
C TRP A 103 0.10 9.73 -12.78
N PRO A 104 0.37 9.64 -14.09
CA PRO A 104 -0.62 10.00 -15.10
C PRO A 104 -1.84 9.07 -15.00
N PRO A 105 -2.99 9.52 -15.52
CA PRO A 105 -4.15 8.66 -15.75
C PRO A 105 -3.77 7.41 -16.56
N THR A 106 -4.46 6.32 -16.30
CA THR A 106 -4.37 5.09 -17.10
C THR A 106 -5.72 4.80 -17.76
N PRO A 107 -5.79 3.98 -18.81
CA PRO A 107 -7.06 3.65 -19.48
C PRO A 107 -8.14 3.09 -18.54
N TRP A 108 -7.72 2.46 -17.43
CA TRP A 108 -8.60 1.87 -16.42
C TRP A 108 -8.73 2.73 -15.14
N TYR A 109 -8.03 3.87 -15.06
CA TYR A 109 -8.18 4.82 -13.97
C TYR A 109 -7.97 6.25 -14.49
N PRO A 110 -9.06 7.00 -14.74
CA PRO A 110 -9.01 8.25 -15.49
C PRO A 110 -8.44 9.44 -14.71
N SER A 111 -8.30 9.32 -13.38
CA SER A 111 -7.80 10.40 -12.53
C SER A 111 -6.29 10.29 -12.26
N GLN A 112 -5.65 11.41 -11.97
CA GLN A 112 -4.26 11.42 -11.52
C GLN A 112 -4.16 10.68 -10.17
N ARG A 113 -3.09 9.89 -9.99
CA ARG A 113 -2.83 9.23 -8.70
C ARG A 113 -1.69 9.95 -8.00
N TRP A 114 -1.82 10.10 -6.69
CA TRP A 114 -0.89 10.86 -5.89
C TRP A 114 -0.31 10.02 -4.75
N GLY A 115 0.92 10.35 -4.35
CA GLY A 115 1.59 9.67 -3.26
C GLY A 115 2.80 10.43 -2.75
N TYR A 116 3.43 9.84 -1.75
CA TYR A 116 4.59 10.35 -1.05
C TYR A 116 5.72 9.34 -1.20
N LEU A 117 6.84 9.76 -1.76
CA LEU A 117 8.07 8.98 -1.74
C LEU A 117 8.92 9.46 -0.56
N PHE A 118 9.22 8.54 0.34
CA PHE A 118 10.03 8.80 1.52
C PHE A 118 11.39 8.11 1.37
N GLN A 119 12.47 8.86 1.58
CA GLN A 119 13.77 8.29 1.85
C GLN A 119 13.92 8.09 3.35
N VAL A 120 14.11 6.85 3.77
CA VAL A 120 14.17 6.42 5.16
C VAL A 120 15.61 6.04 5.49
N LYS A 121 16.16 6.64 6.56
CA LYS A 121 17.50 6.31 7.05
C LYS A 121 17.56 4.85 7.52
N ALA A 122 18.52 4.08 7.01
CA ALA A 122 18.75 2.71 7.47
C ALA A 122 19.20 2.66 8.94
N LEU A 123 18.94 1.57 9.65
CA LEU A 123 19.37 1.42 11.05
C LEU A 123 20.88 1.28 11.18
N GLN A 124 21.49 0.55 10.26
CA GLN A 124 22.94 0.37 10.19
C GLN A 124 23.54 1.51 9.36
N ALA A 125 24.52 2.22 9.93
CA ALA A 125 25.13 3.40 9.32
C ALA A 125 25.79 3.11 7.95
N GLU A 126 26.18 1.87 7.72
CA GLU A 126 26.82 1.41 6.48
C GLU A 126 25.81 1.07 5.37
N LYS A 127 24.52 0.90 5.70
CA LYS A 127 23.48 0.54 4.73
C LYS A 127 22.93 1.81 4.06
N ALA A 128 22.75 1.72 2.74
CA ALA A 128 22.14 2.79 1.97
C ALA A 128 20.71 3.09 2.46
N PRO A 129 20.25 4.36 2.42
CA PRO A 129 18.87 4.72 2.71
C PRO A 129 17.89 3.89 1.87
N LYS A 130 16.76 3.54 2.48
CA LYS A 130 15.69 2.78 1.83
C LYS A 130 14.55 3.69 1.39
N GLN A 131 13.76 3.25 0.43
CA GLN A 131 12.63 4.01 -0.08
C GLN A 131 11.33 3.31 0.27
N ILE A 132 10.37 4.08 0.77
CA ILE A 132 8.98 3.65 0.89
C ILE A 132 8.08 4.62 0.13
N VAL A 133 7.00 4.09 -0.42
CA VAL A 133 5.96 4.86 -1.07
C VAL A 133 4.69 4.70 -0.26
N LEU A 134 4.13 5.83 0.16
CA LEU A 134 2.79 5.90 0.71
C LEU A 134 1.86 6.59 -0.29
N HIS A 135 0.58 6.34 -0.14
CA HIS A 135 -0.45 6.92 -0.98
C HIS A 135 -1.35 7.84 -0.17
N THR A 136 -2.14 8.66 -0.85
CA THR A 136 -3.18 9.44 -0.17
C THR A 136 -4.08 8.49 0.64
N PRO A 137 -4.53 8.89 1.83
CA PRO A 137 -5.41 8.05 2.65
C PRO A 137 -6.65 7.58 1.89
N ALA A 138 -7.12 6.38 2.20
CA ALA A 138 -8.40 5.90 1.71
C ALA A 138 -9.54 6.70 2.38
N SER A 139 -10.56 7.04 1.61
CA SER A 139 -11.80 7.56 2.18
C SER A 139 -12.60 6.44 2.85
N LEU A 140 -13.53 6.80 3.74
CA LEU A 140 -14.48 5.82 4.29
C LEU A 140 -15.33 5.16 3.22
N GLN A 141 -15.60 5.87 2.12
CA GLN A 141 -16.34 5.35 0.98
C GLN A 141 -15.53 4.28 0.25
N ASP A 142 -14.24 4.53 -0.02
CA ASP A 142 -13.35 3.54 -0.63
C ASP A 142 -13.33 2.25 0.19
N ILE A 143 -13.15 2.38 1.51
CA ILE A 143 -13.14 1.24 2.44
C ILE A 143 -14.47 0.49 2.40
N ALA A 144 -15.60 1.20 2.50
CA ALA A 144 -16.92 0.58 2.51
C ALA A 144 -17.24 -0.14 1.19
N GLN A 145 -16.82 0.42 0.06
CA GLN A 145 -17.03 -0.20 -1.24
C GLN A 145 -16.12 -1.42 -1.44
N ALA A 146 -14.86 -1.37 -0.98
CA ALA A 146 -13.99 -2.54 -0.94
C ALA A 146 -14.56 -3.66 -0.06
N GLU A 147 -15.07 -3.32 1.14
CA GLU A 147 -15.75 -4.26 2.04
C GLU A 147 -16.99 -4.89 1.37
N ALA A 148 -17.79 -4.10 0.65
CA ALA A 148 -18.94 -4.59 -0.10
C ALA A 148 -18.52 -5.54 -1.25
N ALA A 149 -17.48 -5.20 -1.99
CA ALA A 149 -16.96 -6.01 -3.09
C ALA A 149 -16.39 -7.36 -2.61
N LEU A 150 -15.68 -7.34 -1.48
CA LEU A 150 -15.12 -8.52 -0.83
C LEU A 150 -16.16 -9.33 -0.03
N ARG A 151 -17.34 -8.74 0.24
CA ARG A 151 -18.38 -9.29 1.13
C ARG A 151 -17.85 -9.61 2.53
N LEU A 152 -17.02 -8.74 3.08
CA LEU A 152 -16.46 -8.85 4.42
C LEU A 152 -16.18 -7.47 5.02
N THR A 153 -16.21 -7.39 6.35
CA THR A 153 -15.66 -6.24 7.07
C THR A 153 -14.15 -6.42 7.17
N LEU A 154 -13.37 -5.41 6.74
CA LEU A 154 -11.92 -5.47 6.77
C LEU A 154 -11.40 -5.51 8.22
N PRO A 155 -10.25 -6.16 8.49
CA PRO A 155 -9.68 -6.20 9.82
C PRO A 155 -9.48 -4.77 10.37
N PRO A 156 -9.88 -4.48 11.64
CA PRO A 156 -9.78 -3.14 12.21
C PRO A 156 -8.38 -2.51 12.12
N SER A 157 -7.33 -3.30 12.34
CA SER A 157 -5.93 -2.85 12.19
C SER A 157 -5.59 -2.43 10.75
N TYR A 158 -6.00 -3.21 9.76
CA TYR A 158 -5.82 -2.87 8.34
C TYR A 158 -6.65 -1.66 7.93
N ARG A 159 -7.89 -1.53 8.42
CA ARG A 159 -8.72 -0.34 8.22
C ARG A 159 -8.03 0.93 8.74
N ARG A 160 -7.44 0.89 9.93
CA ARG A 160 -6.69 2.03 10.50
C ARG A 160 -5.45 2.37 9.68
N PHE A 161 -4.76 1.37 9.13
CA PHE A 161 -3.67 1.58 8.18
C PHE A 161 -4.15 2.33 6.93
N LEU A 162 -5.28 1.91 6.35
CA LEU A 162 -5.87 2.52 5.15
C LEU A 162 -6.27 3.99 5.36
N LEU A 163 -6.70 4.34 6.57
CA LEU A 163 -7.01 5.72 6.96
C LEU A 163 -5.79 6.65 7.04
N VAL A 164 -4.57 6.09 7.03
CA VAL A 164 -3.32 6.87 6.97
C VAL A 164 -2.74 6.82 5.56
N THR A 165 -2.78 5.67 4.91
CA THR A 165 -2.23 5.46 3.57
C THR A 165 -3.03 4.41 2.81
N ASN A 166 -3.47 4.73 1.59
CA ASN A 166 -4.19 3.78 0.74
C ASN A 166 -3.22 2.82 0.03
N GLY A 167 -2.54 2.00 0.82
CA GLY A 167 -1.50 1.07 0.36
C GLY A 167 -0.08 1.53 0.72
N PHE A 168 0.89 0.66 0.47
CA PHE A 168 2.30 0.87 0.80
C PHE A 168 3.15 0.09 -0.19
N ALA A 169 4.31 0.63 -0.57
CA ALA A 169 5.27 -0.12 -1.36
C ALA A 169 6.71 0.22 -0.97
N THR A 170 7.65 -0.66 -1.30
CA THR A 170 9.08 -0.40 -1.07
C THR A 170 9.88 -0.40 -2.36
N GLY A 171 10.96 0.38 -2.34
CA GLY A 171 11.89 0.49 -3.47
C GLY A 171 11.31 1.20 -4.70
N VAL A 172 12.11 1.26 -5.75
CA VAL A 172 11.76 1.97 -7.00
C VAL A 172 10.82 1.17 -7.90
N HIS A 173 10.94 -0.16 -7.86
CA HIS A 173 10.11 -1.06 -8.65
C HIS A 173 8.79 -1.44 -7.96
N ARG A 174 8.61 -1.06 -6.69
CA ARG A 174 7.39 -1.34 -5.90
C ARG A 174 7.03 -2.84 -5.92
N ILE A 175 8.05 -3.70 -5.79
CA ILE A 175 7.87 -5.16 -5.83
C ILE A 175 7.21 -5.65 -4.54
N PRO A 176 7.70 -5.28 -3.33
CA PRO A 176 6.93 -5.49 -2.11
C PRO A 176 5.86 -4.41 -1.97
N TRP A 177 4.61 -4.82 -1.80
CA TRP A 177 3.48 -3.91 -1.66
C TRP A 177 2.36 -4.44 -0.75
N ILE A 178 1.55 -3.50 -0.27
CA ILE A 178 0.31 -3.70 0.47
C ILE A 178 -0.79 -2.98 -0.31
N CYS A 179 -1.90 -3.66 -0.59
CA CYS A 179 -3.04 -3.07 -1.25
C CYS A 179 -3.61 -1.88 -0.46
N GLY A 180 -4.16 -0.92 -1.19
CA GLY A 180 -5.18 0.00 -0.73
C GLY A 180 -6.58 -0.60 -0.80
N ALA A 181 -7.55 0.14 -0.28
CA ALA A 181 -8.98 -0.09 -0.49
C ALA A 181 -9.53 0.71 -1.68
N GLY A 182 -8.96 1.88 -1.96
CA GLY A 182 -9.36 2.72 -3.08
C GLY A 182 -8.65 2.37 -4.40
N PRO A 183 -8.57 3.33 -5.33
CA PRO A 183 -8.03 3.15 -6.67
C PRO A 183 -6.72 2.37 -6.72
N GLY A 184 -6.69 1.33 -7.56
CA GLY A 184 -5.56 0.41 -7.68
C GLY A 184 -4.24 1.09 -8.07
N LEU A 185 -3.17 0.75 -7.35
CA LEU A 185 -1.82 1.28 -7.57
C LEU A 185 -0.83 0.23 -8.05
N ALA A 186 -1.13 -1.06 -7.87
CA ALA A 186 -0.40 -2.15 -8.46
C ALA A 186 -0.30 -1.94 -9.99
N ASN A 187 0.83 -2.34 -10.56
CA ASN A 187 0.98 -2.39 -12.01
C ASN A 187 0.17 -3.59 -12.52
N TRP A 188 -1.15 -3.42 -12.59
CA TRP A 188 -2.14 -4.42 -12.97
C TRP A 188 -1.96 -4.98 -14.38
N LYS A 189 -0.92 -4.60 -15.13
CA LYS A 189 -0.62 -5.20 -16.43
C LYS A 189 -0.55 -6.72 -16.34
N SER A 190 0.04 -7.30 -15.29
CA SER A 190 0.12 -8.76 -15.10
C SER A 190 -1.24 -9.40 -14.75
N VAL A 191 -2.06 -8.73 -13.95
CA VAL A 191 -3.36 -9.25 -13.50
C VAL A 191 -4.48 -9.01 -14.53
N LEU A 192 -4.38 -7.99 -15.38
CA LEU A 192 -5.36 -7.67 -16.43
C LEU A 192 -5.13 -8.43 -17.74
N PHE A 193 -4.00 -9.10 -17.91
CA PHE A 193 -3.89 -10.13 -18.97
C PHE A 193 -4.90 -11.27 -18.75
N ASN A 194 -5.33 -11.44 -17.50
CA ASN A 194 -6.42 -12.32 -17.13
C ASN A 194 -7.74 -11.55 -17.33
N LYS A 195 -8.49 -11.89 -18.39
CA LYS A 195 -9.87 -11.41 -18.71
C LYS A 195 -10.93 -11.71 -17.62
N TRP A 196 -10.53 -12.01 -16.40
CA TRP A 196 -11.35 -12.57 -15.33
C TRP A 196 -11.95 -11.49 -14.40
N SER A 197 -11.71 -10.20 -14.67
CA SER A 197 -12.13 -9.09 -13.81
C SER A 197 -13.39 -8.38 -14.34
N ASP A 198 -14.56 -8.77 -13.83
CA ASP A 198 -15.80 -7.96 -13.90
C ASP A 198 -15.85 -6.89 -12.79
N CYS A 199 -14.83 -6.83 -11.93
CA CYS A 199 -14.73 -5.76 -10.94
C CYS A 199 -14.26 -4.47 -11.62
N GLU A 200 -14.98 -3.37 -11.35
CA GLU A 200 -14.49 -2.04 -11.69
C GLU A 200 -13.10 -1.84 -11.04
N GLY A 201 -12.11 -1.37 -11.79
CA GLY A 201 -10.70 -1.32 -11.38
C GLY A 201 -10.35 -0.31 -10.27
N TYR A 202 -11.34 0.15 -9.51
CA TYR A 202 -11.20 1.20 -8.49
C TYR A 202 -10.95 0.70 -7.08
N HIS A 203 -10.93 -0.62 -6.84
CA HIS A 203 -10.67 -1.22 -5.51
C HIS A 203 -9.50 -2.18 -5.55
N GLU A 204 -8.34 -1.76 -5.08
CA GLU A 204 -7.11 -2.55 -5.23
C GLU A 204 -7.21 -3.95 -4.61
N ILE A 205 -7.50 -4.04 -3.31
CA ILE A 205 -7.62 -5.32 -2.61
C ILE A 205 -8.73 -6.21 -3.19
N ALA A 206 -9.87 -5.63 -3.60
CA ALA A 206 -10.97 -6.41 -4.17
C ALA A 206 -10.64 -6.94 -5.57
N SER A 207 -9.94 -6.14 -6.37
CA SER A 207 -9.46 -6.56 -7.70
C SER A 207 -8.44 -7.69 -7.56
N LEU A 208 -7.58 -7.64 -6.54
CA LEU A 208 -6.56 -8.66 -6.29
C LEU A 208 -7.23 -9.96 -5.88
N TRP A 209 -8.14 -9.89 -4.92
CA TRP A 209 -8.91 -11.05 -4.49
C TRP A 209 -9.66 -11.68 -5.66
N ARG A 210 -10.32 -10.91 -6.52
CA ARG A 210 -11.02 -11.46 -7.70
C ARG A 210 -10.08 -12.18 -8.66
N ALA A 211 -8.94 -11.59 -8.97
CA ALA A 211 -7.95 -12.22 -9.84
C ALA A 211 -7.40 -13.51 -9.23
N PHE A 212 -7.08 -13.47 -7.93
CA PHE A 212 -6.65 -14.62 -7.16
C PHE A 212 -7.67 -15.76 -7.25
N GLN A 213 -8.95 -15.48 -6.96
CA GLN A 213 -10.02 -16.48 -7.05
C GLN A 213 -10.17 -17.03 -8.47
N GLY A 214 -10.16 -16.16 -9.50
CA GLY A 214 -10.28 -16.60 -10.90
C GLY A 214 -9.15 -17.50 -11.37
N ILE A 215 -7.91 -17.25 -10.93
CA ILE A 215 -6.76 -18.11 -11.23
C ILE A 215 -6.98 -19.51 -10.64
N TYR A 216 -7.35 -19.60 -9.37
CA TYR A 216 -7.49 -20.90 -8.72
C TYR A 216 -8.76 -21.65 -9.08
N ASP A 217 -9.86 -20.97 -9.38
CA ASP A 217 -11.04 -21.59 -9.96
C ASP A 217 -10.68 -22.30 -11.28
N TYR A 218 -9.90 -21.64 -12.15
CA TYR A 218 -9.40 -22.23 -13.38
C TYR A 218 -8.50 -23.44 -13.11
N GLU A 219 -7.56 -23.33 -12.18
CA GLU A 219 -6.67 -24.44 -11.83
C GLU A 219 -7.42 -25.64 -11.23
N ARG A 220 -8.45 -25.40 -10.41
CA ARG A 220 -9.32 -26.46 -9.86
C ARG A 220 -10.10 -27.19 -10.93
N ILE A 221 -10.65 -26.46 -11.91
CA ILE A 221 -11.33 -27.06 -13.05
C ILE A 221 -10.36 -27.97 -13.81
N ARG A 222 -9.15 -27.49 -14.08
CA ARG A 222 -8.11 -28.27 -14.78
C ARG A 222 -7.70 -29.53 -14.01
N ASP A 223 -7.47 -29.42 -12.70
CA ASP A 223 -7.17 -30.57 -11.84
C ASP A 223 -8.31 -31.60 -11.91
N TRP A 224 -9.57 -31.15 -11.79
CA TRP A 224 -10.75 -32.01 -11.85
C TRP A 224 -10.88 -32.72 -13.20
N GLU A 225 -10.67 -32.03 -14.32
CA GLU A 225 -10.66 -32.61 -15.67
C GLU A 225 -9.59 -33.70 -15.84
N ASN A 226 -8.46 -33.58 -15.12
CA ASN A 226 -7.39 -34.57 -15.10
C ASN A 226 -7.59 -35.69 -14.07
N GLY A 227 -8.63 -35.63 -13.24
CA GLY A 227 -8.83 -36.57 -12.12
C GLY A 227 -7.84 -36.36 -10.97
N GLU A 228 -7.26 -35.18 -10.85
CA GLU A 228 -6.32 -34.77 -9.81
C GLU A 228 -7.02 -33.89 -8.76
N ASN A 229 -6.42 -33.77 -7.57
CA ASN A 229 -6.75 -32.72 -6.61
C ASN A 229 -5.47 -32.30 -5.90
N THR A 230 -4.81 -31.27 -6.44
CA THR A 230 -3.50 -30.83 -5.93
C THR A 230 -3.61 -29.69 -4.91
N PHE A 231 -4.82 -29.19 -4.63
CA PHE A 231 -5.04 -28.16 -3.61
C PHE A 231 -5.00 -28.76 -2.20
N LEU A 232 -3.99 -28.38 -1.43
CA LEU A 232 -3.82 -28.80 -0.04
C LEU A 232 -4.60 -27.93 0.96
N SER A 233 -5.14 -26.81 0.50
CA SER A 233 -5.92 -25.87 1.30
C SER A 233 -7.05 -25.24 0.47
N ASP A 234 -8.03 -24.67 1.15
CA ASP A 234 -9.14 -23.94 0.53
C ASP A 234 -8.78 -22.45 0.41
N GLU A 235 -8.46 -22.00 -0.79
CA GLU A 235 -8.15 -20.60 -1.09
C GLU A 235 -9.39 -19.72 -1.22
N THR A 236 -10.60 -20.30 -1.29
CA THR A 236 -11.84 -19.53 -1.48
C THR A 236 -12.20 -18.68 -0.26
N VAL A 237 -11.61 -19.02 0.89
CA VAL A 237 -11.71 -18.26 2.14
C VAL A 237 -10.60 -17.23 2.33
N LEU A 238 -9.65 -17.15 1.39
CA LEU A 238 -8.49 -16.26 1.48
C LEU A 238 -8.73 -14.95 0.74
N VAL A 239 -8.24 -13.85 1.33
CA VAL A 239 -8.27 -12.51 0.76
C VAL A 239 -6.85 -11.97 0.71
N PRO A 240 -6.17 -12.03 -0.45
CA PRO A 240 -4.81 -11.50 -0.58
C PRO A 240 -4.83 -9.99 -0.37
N PHE A 241 -3.84 -9.47 0.37
CA PHE A 241 -3.75 -8.04 0.67
C PHE A 241 -2.33 -7.48 0.53
N ALA A 242 -1.31 -8.33 0.43
CA ALA A 242 0.07 -7.92 0.26
C ALA A 242 0.87 -8.97 -0.52
N GLN A 243 1.89 -8.49 -1.24
CA GLN A 243 2.92 -9.33 -1.84
C GLN A 243 4.28 -8.81 -1.41
N THR A 244 5.02 -9.58 -0.61
CA THR A 244 6.39 -9.24 -0.16
C THR A 244 7.34 -10.38 -0.51
N TYR A 245 7.41 -10.72 -1.80
CA TYR A 245 7.94 -11.98 -2.35
C TYR A 245 7.03 -13.20 -2.10
N ASP A 246 6.34 -13.16 -0.98
CA ASP A 246 5.29 -14.09 -0.58
C ASP A 246 3.90 -13.47 -0.78
N GLU A 247 2.86 -14.28 -1.02
CA GLU A 247 1.46 -13.81 -1.07
C GLU A 247 0.80 -13.96 0.29
N TRP A 248 0.43 -12.82 0.88
CA TRP A 248 -0.17 -12.76 2.22
C TRP A 248 -1.67 -12.51 2.13
N CYS A 249 -2.41 -13.33 2.85
CA CYS A 249 -3.87 -13.29 2.84
C CYS A 249 -4.46 -13.14 4.24
N PHE A 250 -5.63 -12.50 4.33
CA PHE A 250 -6.53 -12.67 5.45
C PHE A 250 -7.31 -13.97 5.27
N ASP A 251 -7.35 -14.80 6.31
CA ASP A 251 -8.26 -15.95 6.33
C ASP A 251 -9.62 -15.54 6.90
N ARG A 252 -10.58 -15.33 5.99
CA ARG A 252 -11.90 -14.82 6.34
C ARG A 252 -12.78 -15.84 7.06
N SER A 253 -12.43 -17.13 7.01
CA SER A 253 -13.16 -18.19 7.73
C SER A 253 -12.90 -18.16 9.23
N ARG A 254 -11.82 -17.51 9.68
CA ARG A 254 -11.36 -17.49 11.08
C ARG A 254 -11.41 -16.10 11.71
N ARG A 255 -12.49 -15.35 11.45
CA ARG A 255 -12.70 -14.02 12.06
C ARG A 255 -12.75 -14.13 13.59
N LYS A 256 -11.91 -13.33 14.27
CA LYS A 256 -11.86 -13.26 15.74
C LYS A 256 -12.96 -12.37 16.30
N VAL A 257 -13.22 -12.49 17.60
CA VAL A 257 -14.15 -11.61 18.34
C VAL A 257 -13.76 -10.13 18.22
N SER A 258 -12.46 -9.83 18.12
CA SER A 258 -11.95 -8.47 17.88
C SER A 258 -12.28 -7.92 16.47
N GLY A 259 -12.76 -8.77 15.56
CA GLY A 259 -12.94 -8.47 14.15
C GLY A 259 -11.69 -8.67 13.29
N GLU A 260 -10.55 -8.99 13.89
CA GLU A 260 -9.30 -9.32 13.18
C GLU A 260 -9.36 -10.71 12.53
N TYR A 261 -8.53 -10.93 11.51
CA TYR A 261 -8.35 -12.21 10.86
C TYR A 261 -6.88 -12.66 11.01
N PRO A 262 -6.59 -13.96 11.15
CA PRO A 262 -5.24 -14.48 10.98
C PRO A 262 -4.69 -14.07 9.61
N VAL A 263 -3.40 -13.78 9.58
CA VAL A 263 -2.65 -13.56 8.34
C VAL A 263 -1.88 -14.83 8.03
N ILE A 264 -2.15 -15.36 6.85
CA ILE A 264 -1.59 -16.62 6.35
C ILE A 264 -0.71 -16.35 5.15
N PHE A 265 0.28 -17.22 4.97
CA PHE A 265 1.06 -17.32 3.75
C PHE A 265 0.39 -18.30 2.79
N TRP A 266 0.16 -17.89 1.55
CA TRP A 266 -0.31 -18.75 0.49
C TRP A 266 0.85 -19.15 -0.43
N ASN A 267 1.18 -20.44 -0.46
CA ASN A 267 2.20 -20.97 -1.36
C ASN A 267 1.55 -21.42 -2.67
N HIS A 268 1.79 -20.68 -3.75
CA HIS A 268 1.29 -20.99 -5.10
C HIS A 268 1.80 -22.32 -5.66
N GLU A 269 3.03 -22.72 -5.30
CA GLU A 269 3.67 -23.92 -5.82
C GLU A 269 3.08 -25.19 -5.18
N THR A 270 2.78 -25.14 -3.88
CA THR A 270 2.22 -26.27 -3.13
C THR A 270 0.71 -26.19 -2.93
N ARG A 271 0.08 -25.08 -3.35
CA ARG A 271 -1.35 -24.78 -3.15
C ARG A 271 -1.79 -24.98 -1.70
N GLN A 272 -0.97 -24.47 -0.78
CA GLN A 272 -1.13 -24.66 0.67
C GLN A 272 -1.13 -23.33 1.40
N ALA A 273 -2.07 -23.21 2.36
CA ALA A 273 -2.11 -22.12 3.32
C ALA A 273 -1.34 -22.51 4.60
N SER A 274 -0.54 -21.58 5.11
CA SER A 274 0.20 -21.75 6.37
C SER A 274 -0.06 -20.59 7.32
N ASP A 275 -0.29 -20.88 8.60
CA ASP A 275 -0.47 -19.87 9.64
C ASP A 275 0.86 -19.24 10.04
N TYR A 276 0.93 -17.91 10.00
CA TYR A 276 2.14 -17.17 10.38
C TYR A 276 1.87 -16.10 11.43
N TYR A 277 0.85 -15.28 11.23
CA TYR A 277 0.60 -14.12 12.08
C TYR A 277 -0.84 -14.09 12.59
N LYS A 278 -0.99 -13.60 13.82
CA LYS A 278 -2.29 -13.55 14.48
C LYS A 278 -3.23 -12.48 13.88
N ASP A 279 -2.67 -11.42 13.30
CA ASP A 279 -3.39 -10.26 12.77
C ASP A 279 -2.48 -9.41 11.88
N PHE A 280 -3.07 -8.47 11.13
CA PHE A 280 -2.32 -7.57 10.24
C PHE A 280 -1.25 -6.76 10.98
N SER A 281 -1.53 -6.26 12.19
CA SER A 281 -0.55 -5.47 12.94
C SER A 281 0.70 -6.26 13.30
N SER A 282 0.55 -7.54 13.71
CA SER A 282 1.70 -8.41 13.98
C SER A 282 2.51 -8.74 12.73
N TRP A 283 1.83 -9.00 11.60
CA TRP A 283 2.48 -9.20 10.30
C TRP A 283 3.25 -7.95 9.87
N PHE A 284 2.60 -6.79 9.88
CA PHE A 284 3.18 -5.53 9.42
C PHE A 284 4.37 -5.10 10.29
N ALA A 285 4.35 -5.39 11.60
CA ALA A 285 5.51 -5.19 12.46
C ALA A 285 6.71 -6.04 12.02
N GLY A 286 6.49 -7.31 11.70
CA GLY A 286 7.51 -8.20 11.16
C GLY A 286 8.08 -7.73 9.82
N GLU A 287 7.22 -7.31 8.89
CA GLU A 287 7.66 -6.77 7.58
C GLU A 287 8.49 -5.50 7.74
N VAL A 288 8.10 -4.59 8.64
CA VAL A 288 8.88 -3.37 8.92
C VAL A 288 10.22 -3.72 9.56
N GLU A 289 10.26 -4.71 10.46
CA GLU A 289 11.50 -5.20 11.06
C GLU A 289 12.44 -5.77 9.97
N LEU A 290 11.95 -6.68 9.14
CA LEU A 290 12.70 -7.21 7.99
C LEU A 290 13.18 -6.08 7.06
N PHE A 291 12.32 -5.10 6.78
CA PHE A 291 12.69 -3.94 5.99
C PHE A 291 13.76 -3.08 6.66
N LEU A 292 13.74 -2.88 7.97
CA LEU A 292 14.71 -2.00 8.64
C LEU A 292 16.05 -2.68 8.89
N PHE A 293 16.04 -3.95 9.28
CA PHE A 293 17.24 -4.68 9.64
C PHE A 293 17.89 -5.35 8.44
N GLY A 294 17.10 -5.88 7.49
CA GLY A 294 17.56 -6.67 6.35
C GLY A 294 18.41 -7.85 6.80
N THR A 295 17.83 -9.04 6.78
CA THR A 295 18.57 -10.31 6.86
C THR A 295 19.60 -10.38 5.75
#